data_AF-A0A2M7A9J1-F1
#
_entry.id   AF-A0A2M7A9J1-F1
#
_cell.length_a   1.000
_cell.length_b   1.000
_cell.length_c   1.000
_cell.angle_alpha   90.00
_cell.angle_beta   90.00
_cell.angle_gamma   90.00
#
_symmetry.space_group_name_H-M   'P 1'
#
loop_
_entity.id
_entity.type
_entity.pdbx_description
1 polymer ?
#
loop_
_entity_poly.entity_id
_entity_poly.type
_entity_poly.pdbx_seq_one_letter_code
_entity_poly.pdbx_strand_id
1 'polypeptide(L)' 'MTQEVVSGVPLTLEHIIPQAQGGQTVEENLWISCRLCNEAKGVLTDAVDPESGAVVPLFNPRVQVWPNHFAWSYTRYG' A
#
# COMPACT_ATOMS: atom_id res chain seq x y z
N MET A 1 3.83 17.70 8.61
CA MET A 1 3.31 17.76 7.22
C MET A 1 2.39 16.56 7.02
N THR A 2 1.25 16.71 6.35
CA THR A 2 0.35 15.55 6.09
C THR A 2 0.89 14.71 4.94
N GLN A 3 0.38 13.49 4.77
CA GLN A 3 0.80 12.59 3.68
C GLN A 3 0.45 13.17 2.30
N GLU A 4 -0.65 13.93 2.17
CA GLU A 4 -1.01 14.67 0.96
C GLU A 4 0.05 15.72 0.61
N VAL A 5 0.50 16.50 1.62
CA VAL A 5 1.51 17.55 1.40
C VAL A 5 2.84 16.95 0.96
N VAL A 6 3.22 15.79 1.53
CA VAL A 6 4.45 15.09 1.17
C VAL A 6 4.36 14.47 -0.22
N SER A 7 3.21 13.89 -0.58
CA SER A 7 3.00 13.25 -1.88
C SER A 7 2.73 14.23 -3.02
N GLY A 8 2.30 15.46 -2.72
CA GLY A 8 1.94 16.46 -3.73
C GLY A 8 0.64 16.16 -4.48
N VAL A 9 -0.12 15.16 -4.04
CA VAL A 9 -1.38 14.72 -4.67
C VAL A 9 -2.48 14.50 -3.62
N PRO A 10 -3.76 14.69 -3.98
CA PRO A 10 -4.87 14.33 -3.11
C PRO A 10 -4.87 12.83 -2.81
N LEU A 11 -5.10 12.48 -1.55
CA LEU A 11 -5.28 11.10 -1.12
C LEU A 11 -6.76 10.79 -0.92
N THR A 12 -7.11 9.53 -1.13
CA THR A 12 -8.47 8.98 -1.02
C THR A 12 -8.45 7.75 -0.13
N LEU A 13 -9.61 7.41 0.45
CA LEU A 13 -9.77 6.16 1.17
C LEU A 13 -9.66 4.98 0.20
N GLU A 14 -8.80 4.05 0.57
CA GLU A 14 -8.56 2.78 -0.11
C GLU A 14 -8.83 1.63 0.86
N HIS A 15 -9.44 0.57 0.35
CA HIS A 15 -9.62 -0.66 1.12
C HIS A 15 -8.40 -1.57 1.00
N ILE A 16 -7.87 -2.00 2.14
CA ILE A 16 -6.78 -2.97 2.22
C ILE A 16 -7.25 -4.31 1.62
N ILE A 17 -8.36 -4.84 2.13
CA ILE A 17 -9.15 -5.90 1.50
C ILE A 17 -10.21 -5.23 0.62
N PRO A 18 -10.18 -5.40 -0.71
CA PRO A 18 -11.13 -4.77 -1.61
C PRO A 18 -12.58 -5.17 -1.32
N GLN A 19 -13.52 -4.26 -1.55
CA GLN A 19 -14.96 -4.58 -1.43
C GLN A 19 -15.39 -5.72 -2.35
N ALA A 20 -14.80 -5.81 -3.55
CA ALA A 20 -15.04 -6.91 -4.50
C ALA A 20 -14.67 -8.29 -3.95
N GLN A 21 -13.84 -8.34 -2.89
CA GLN A 21 -13.46 -9.56 -2.17
C GLN A 21 -14.12 -9.65 -0.78
N GLY A 22 -15.15 -8.85 -0.52
CA GLY A 22 -15.89 -8.85 0.75
C GLY A 22 -15.29 -7.95 1.85
N GLY A 23 -14.32 -7.10 1.52
CA GLY A 23 -13.77 -6.14 2.47
C GLY A 23 -14.79 -5.11 2.95
N GLN A 24 -14.79 -4.85 4.26
CA GLN A 24 -15.73 -3.93 4.90
C GLN A 24 -15.24 -2.48 4.85
N THR A 25 -16.16 -1.53 4.83
CA THR A 25 -15.85 -0.09 4.96
C THR A 25 -15.77 0.26 6.44
N VAL A 26 -14.68 -0.15 7.09
CA VAL A 26 -14.37 0.08 8.51
C VAL A 26 -12.93 0.56 8.64
N GLU A 27 -12.62 1.29 9.71
CA GLU A 27 -11.32 1.95 9.85
C GLU A 27 -10.14 0.97 9.72
N GLU A 28 -10.28 -0.22 10.29
CA GLU A 28 -9.26 -1.29 10.31
C GLU A 28 -8.94 -1.81 8.90
N ASN A 29 -9.86 -1.64 7.95
CA ASN A 29 -9.69 -2.05 6.56
C ASN A 29 -9.44 -0.86 5.62
N LEU A 30 -9.39 0.36 6.13
CA LEU A 30 -9.19 1.57 5.33
C LEU A 30 -7.81 2.16 5.53
N TRP A 31 -7.20 2.63 4.45
CA TRP A 31 -6.00 3.46 4.47
C TRP A 31 -6.13 4.60 3.46
N ILE A 32 -5.18 5.53 3.47
CA ILE A 32 -5.14 6.62 2.49
C ILE A 32 -4.10 6.33 1.41
N SER A 33 -4.48 6.56 0.15
CA SER A 33 -3.58 6.44 -0.99
C SER A 33 -3.98 7.36 -2.13
N CYS A 34 -3.06 7.58 -3.06
CA CYS A 34 -3.33 8.37 -4.25
C CYS A 34 -4.28 7.61 -5.19
N ARG A 35 -5.10 8.31 -5.98
CA ARG A 35 -6.03 7.68 -6.94
C ARG A 35 -5.32 6.67 -7.86
N LEU A 36 -4.17 7.05 -8.42
CA LEU A 36 -3.39 6.19 -9.33
C LEU A 36 -2.86 4.93 -8.62
N CYS A 37 -2.48 5.06 -7.35
CA CYS A 37 -1.95 4.00 -6.52
C CYS A 37 -3.05 2.96 -6.23
N ASN A 38 -4.21 3.46 -5.79
CA ASN A 38 -5.40 2.65 -5.52
C ASN A 38 -5.88 1.91 -6.79
N GLU A 39 -5.93 2.61 -7.94
CA GLU A 39 -6.27 1.99 -9.22
C GLU A 39 -5.27 0.92 -9.66
N ALA A 40 -3.97 1.16 -9.45
CA ALA A 40 -2.93 0.19 -9.76
C ALA A 40 -3.00 -1.07 -8.87
N LYS A 41 -3.33 -0.93 -7.58
CA LYS A 41 -3.60 -2.07 -6.68
C LYS A 41 -4.85 -2.81 -7.13
N GLY A 42 -5.92 -2.08 -7.43
CA GLY A 42 -7.22 -2.63 -7.81
C GLY A 42 -7.74 -3.62 -6.78
N VAL A 43 -7.91 -4.88 -7.19
CA VAL A 43 -8.39 -5.96 -6.31
C VAL A 43 -7.26 -6.83 -5.73
N LEU A 44 -5.99 -6.48 -5.97
CA LEU A 44 -4.87 -7.28 -5.49
C LEU A 44 -4.70 -7.13 -3.97
N THR A 45 -4.43 -8.24 -3.30
CA THR A 45 -4.08 -8.33 -1.88
C THR A 45 -2.73 -9.01 -1.66
N ASP A 46 -2.15 -9.55 -2.73
CA ASP A 46 -0.85 -10.21 -2.80
C ASP A 46 -0.16 -9.88 -4.13
N ALA A 47 1.16 -10.14 -4.18
CA ALA A 47 1.99 -10.03 -5.36
C ALA A 47 3.08 -11.10 -5.35
N VAL A 48 3.69 -11.37 -6.50
CA VAL A 48 4.87 -12.24 -6.58
C VAL A 48 6.11 -11.45 -6.15
N ASP A 49 6.81 -11.94 -5.13
CA ASP A 49 8.13 -11.43 -4.77
C ASP A 49 9.14 -11.79 -5.86
N PRO A 50 9.78 -10.80 -6.52
CA PRO A 50 10.69 -11.07 -7.63
C PRO A 50 11.97 -11.80 -7.22
N GLU A 51 12.38 -11.76 -5.94
CA GLU A 51 13.59 -12.45 -5.48
C GLU A 51 13.33 -13.93 -5.22
N SER A 52 12.27 -14.27 -4.47
CA SER A 52 11.96 -15.66 -4.12
C SER A 52 11.02 -16.36 -5.11
N GLY A 53 10.26 -15.60 -5.92
CA GLY A 53 9.18 -16.11 -6.76
C GLY A 53 7.92 -16.52 -5.99
N ALA A 54 7.88 -16.31 -4.67
CA ALA A 54 6.71 -16.65 -3.85
C ALA A 54 5.60 -15.61 -3.99
N VAL A 55 4.34 -16.04 -3.90
CA VAL A 55 3.21 -15.13 -3.72
C VAL A 55 3.19 -14.69 -2.26
N VAL A 56 3.31 -13.38 -2.03
CA VAL A 56 3.35 -12.76 -0.70
C VAL A 56 2.28 -11.68 -0.57
N PRO A 57 1.71 -11.49 0.64
CA PRO A 57 0.71 -10.45 0.86
C PRO A 57 1.31 -9.06 0.64
N LEU A 58 0.49 -8.14 0.11
CA LEU A 58 0.83 -6.73 0.05
C LEU A 58 0.97 -6.14 1.46
N PHE A 59 1.77 -5.08 1.58
CA PHE A 59 1.98 -4.41 2.85
C PHE A 59 0.66 -3.85 3.42
N ASN A 60 0.40 -4.15 4.69
CA ASN A 60 -0.77 -3.69 5.43
C ASN A 60 -0.36 -2.64 6.48
N PRO A 61 -0.56 -1.34 6.23
CA PRO A 61 -0.15 -0.26 7.12
C PRO A 61 -0.90 -0.21 8.46
N ARG A 62 -2.02 -0.93 8.62
CA ARG A 62 -2.76 -1.00 9.88
C ARG A 62 -2.13 -1.95 10.90
N VAL A 63 -1.33 -2.92 10.44
CA VAL A 63 -0.74 -3.96 11.32
C VAL A 63 0.77 -4.12 11.14
N GLN A 64 1.36 -3.56 10.08
CA GLN A 64 2.78 -3.66 9.79
C GLN A 64 3.48 -2.29 9.95
N VAL A 65 4.64 -2.31 10.60
CA VAL A 65 5.45 -1.13 10.90
C VAL A 65 6.49 -0.95 9.80
N TRP A 66 6.43 0.16 9.05
CA TRP A 66 7.23 0.36 7.83
C TRP A 66 8.74 0.07 8.00
N PRO A 67 9.45 0.62 9.01
CA PRO A 67 10.88 0.32 9.22
C PRO A 67 11.24 -1.15 9.45
N ASN A 68 10.28 -2.01 9.82
CA ASN A 68 10.52 -3.44 10.00
C ASN A 68 10.49 -4.20 8.66
N HIS A 69 9.88 -3.62 7.62
CA HIS A 69 9.67 -4.26 6.32
C HIS A 69 10.48 -3.59 5.21
N PHE A 70 10.76 -2.29 5.33
CA PHE A 70 11.41 -1.51 4.29
C PHE A 70 12.51 -0.63 4.85
N ALA A 71 13.59 -0.52 4.09
CA ALA A 71 14.68 0.42 4.33
C ALA A 71 14.89 1.29 3.09
N TRP A 72 15.36 2.52 3.30
CA TRP A 72 15.78 3.37 2.19
C TRP A 72 17.02 2.76 1.53
N SER A 73 16.98 2.57 0.21
CA SER A 73 18.19 2.30 -0.55
C SER A 73 18.93 3.63 -0.78
N TYR A 74 20.21 3.68 -0.41
CA TYR A 74 21.05 4.87 -0.58
C TYR A 74 21.67 4.99 -1.97
N THR A 75 21.18 4.23 -2.95
CA THR A 75 21.77 4.22 -4.29
C THR A 75 21.56 5.57 -4.96
N ARG A 76 22.61 6.40 -4.95
CA ARG A 76 22.68 7.61 -5.78
C ARG A 76 22.70 7.16 -7.24
N TYR A 77 21.78 7.69 -8.04
CA TYR A 77 22.02 7.79 -9.48
C TYR A 77 23.28 8.63 -9.67
N GLY A 78 24.30 8.04 -10.27
CA GLY A 78 25.34 8.77 -10.99
C GLY A 78 24.78 9.29 -12.30
#